data_AF-A0ABD6N2S6-F1
#
_entry.id   AF-A0ABD6N2S6-F1
#
_cell.length_a   1.000
_cell.length_b   1.000
_cell.length_c   1.000
_cell.angle_alpha   90.00
_cell.angle_beta   90.00
_cell.angle_gamma   90.00
#
_symmetry.space_group_name_H-M   'P 1'
#
loop_
_entity.id
_entity.type
_entity.pdbx_description
1 polymer ?
#
loop_
_entity_poly.entity_id
_entity_poly.type
_entity_poly.pdbx_seq_one_letter_code
_entity_poly.pdbx_strand_id
1 'polypeptide(L)'
;DVPFERLVELVNPARSRARHPLFQVLLAFQNTPEVSLELPGLTTGTAGLDVGVAKFDLSLNIQERQEDRRPGGIAGTLEYNGDLFDRDSAAALVTRLERTLRALLADPDRSVDRVDILDDDERHQVLTAWNDTSAENRHTTLPSLFEAQAARTPDAPAVRHGGEHLTYAEVNALANGVAREVTGLGVGPEDLVAVALPPSLRLPAALLGVLKAGAAYLPVDPGYPSDRITAMLDDAAPALLLTTEDTVRGRDGFGTAPRLFADTVAPVADNPSDDRRTAPLRPHHPAYVIYTSGSTGRPKGVVVEQRNLVDYLEWAGGSYPSARGSALLHSSVSFDMTVTALLTPLTVGGCVTVGSLDDRGLPTTAPTLLKATPSHLPLLRNLPAHASPTEDLLLAGEPLTAEALRGWRTAHPGVSIRNVYGPTETTVSCTEHRVAPGDEPAGAFPIGRPLANVRLYVLGRGLRPVPVGVPGEL
;
A
#
# COMPACT_ATOMS: atom_id res chain seq x y z
N ASP A 1 17.38 49.50 16.36
CA ASP A 1 17.57 48.28 15.56
C ASP A 1 18.26 47.19 16.34
N VAL A 2 17.80 45.95 16.17
CA VAL A 2 18.48 44.77 16.70
C VAL A 2 19.22 44.11 15.52
N PRO A 3 20.56 43.98 15.56
CA PRO A 3 21.29 43.28 14.51
C PRO A 3 20.82 41.84 14.37
N PHE A 4 20.72 41.35 13.13
CA PHE A 4 20.24 40.00 12.86
C PHE A 4 21.12 38.93 13.53
N GLU A 5 22.44 39.16 13.54
CA GLU A 5 23.43 38.29 14.18
C GLU A 5 23.14 38.14 15.67
N ARG A 6 22.71 39.23 16.33
CA ARG A 6 22.36 39.21 17.76
C ARG A 6 21.09 38.41 18.03
N LEU A 7 20.13 38.44 17.10
CA LEU A 7 18.92 37.62 17.20
C LEU A 7 19.25 36.12 17.07
N VAL A 8 20.12 35.76 16.11
CA VAL A 8 20.58 34.37 15.92
C VAL A 8 21.30 33.86 17.17
N GLU A 9 22.14 34.68 17.80
CA GLU A 9 22.81 34.33 19.06
C GLU A 9 21.81 34.07 20.20
N LEU A 10 20.77 34.90 20.33
CA LEU A 10 19.78 34.79 21.41
C LEU A 10 18.84 33.59 21.21
N VAL A 11 18.41 33.33 19.97
CA VAL A 11 17.55 32.18 19.64
C VAL A 11 18.36 30.87 19.71
N ASN A 12 19.66 30.94 19.44
CA ASN A 12 20.60 29.82 19.44
C ASN A 12 20.05 28.56 18.73
N PRO A 13 19.60 28.68 17.46
CA PRO A 13 19.08 27.55 16.71
C PRO A 13 20.18 26.52 16.45
N ALA A 14 19.78 25.28 16.18
CA ALA A 14 20.70 24.24 15.72
C ALA A 14 21.46 24.73 14.47
N ARG A 15 22.79 24.85 14.58
CA ARG A 15 23.62 25.39 13.50
C ARG A 15 23.79 24.35 12.40
N SER A 16 23.59 24.77 11.16
CA SER A 16 23.88 23.99 9.96
C SER A 16 24.72 24.81 9.00
N ARG A 17 25.67 24.17 8.30
CA ARG A 17 26.38 24.80 7.18
C ARG A 17 25.59 24.76 5.87
N ALA A 18 24.52 23.98 5.83
CA ALA A 18 23.71 23.75 4.63
C ALA A 18 22.47 24.64 4.54
N ARG A 19 22.14 25.41 5.60
CA ARG A 19 20.92 26.23 5.65
C ARG A 19 21.17 27.51 6.44
N HIS A 20 20.49 28.58 6.05
CA HIS A 20 20.48 29.82 6.81
C HIS A 20 19.78 29.62 8.17
N PRO A 21 20.27 30.23 9.28
CA PRO A 21 20.00 29.78 10.65
C PRO A 21 18.55 29.94 11.14
N LEU A 22 17.75 30.84 10.54
CA LEU A 22 16.39 31.14 11.01
C LEU A 22 15.30 31.01 9.95
N PHE A 23 15.63 31.23 8.68
CA PHE A 23 14.68 31.19 7.57
C PHE A 23 15.40 30.76 6.29
N GLN A 24 14.68 30.16 5.37
CA GLN A 24 15.20 29.63 4.11
C GLN A 24 14.62 30.33 2.88
N VAL A 25 13.56 31.11 3.07
CA VAL A 25 12.88 31.88 2.01
C VAL A 25 12.89 33.36 2.37
N LEU A 26 13.39 34.19 1.46
CA LEU A 26 13.39 35.65 1.59
C LEU A 26 12.35 36.27 0.65
N LEU A 27 11.56 37.21 1.15
CA LEU A 27 10.76 38.13 0.34
C LEU A 27 11.29 39.54 0.56
N ALA A 28 11.77 40.19 -0.50
CA ALA A 28 12.20 41.57 -0.47
C ALA A 28 11.30 42.42 -1.36
N PHE A 29 10.79 43.52 -0.81
CA PHE A 29 10.00 44.49 -1.55
C PHE A 29 10.75 45.82 -1.61
N GLN A 30 11.08 46.27 -2.82
CA GLN A 30 11.83 47.50 -3.08
C GLN A 30 10.90 48.55 -3.68
N ASN A 31 10.71 49.64 -2.97
CA ASN A 31 9.91 50.80 -3.38
C ASN A 31 10.78 52.05 -3.62
N THR A 32 12.10 51.88 -3.69
CA THR A 32 13.03 52.99 -3.97
C THR A 32 12.98 53.34 -5.46
N PRO A 33 12.83 54.63 -5.83
CA PRO A 33 12.86 55.05 -7.22
C PRO A 33 14.16 54.65 -7.90
N GLU A 34 14.06 54.13 -9.13
CA GLU A 34 15.22 53.79 -9.95
C GLU A 34 16.02 55.07 -10.24
N VAL A 35 17.30 55.09 -9.86
CA VAL A 35 18.17 56.25 -10.05
C VAL A 35 18.74 56.19 -11.46
N SER A 36 18.17 56.98 -12.38
CA SER A 36 18.70 57.12 -13.74
C SER A 36 19.89 58.10 -13.77
N LEU A 37 21.00 57.67 -14.36
CA LEU A 37 22.17 58.52 -14.56
C LEU A 37 22.06 59.28 -15.89
N GLU A 38 21.61 60.53 -15.88
CA GLU A 38 21.53 61.30 -17.13
C GLU A 38 22.93 61.73 -17.61
N LEU A 39 23.34 61.22 -18.79
CA LEU A 39 24.58 61.56 -19.46
C LEU A 39 24.28 62.14 -20.86
N PRO A 40 24.85 63.31 -21.24
CA PRO A 40 24.55 63.94 -22.53
C PRO A 40 24.85 63.02 -23.73
N GLY A 41 23.84 62.80 -24.58
CA GLY A 41 23.97 61.98 -25.80
C GLY A 41 24.00 60.47 -25.58
N LEU A 42 23.77 59.99 -24.35
CA LEU A 42 23.78 58.57 -24.00
C LEU A 42 22.46 58.14 -23.36
N THR A 43 22.01 56.92 -23.66
CA THR A 43 20.93 56.25 -22.93
C THR A 43 21.57 55.28 -21.95
N THR A 44 21.32 55.47 -20.66
CA THR A 44 21.87 54.61 -19.58
C THR A 44 20.77 53.74 -19.01
N GLY A 45 21.10 52.49 -18.67
CA GLY A 45 20.25 51.60 -17.88
C GLY A 45 21.08 50.79 -16.91
N THR A 46 20.47 50.33 -15.82
CA THR A 46 21.07 49.37 -14.91
C THR A 46 21.02 47.98 -15.53
N ALA A 47 22.19 47.38 -15.77
CA ALA A 47 22.27 45.96 -16.09
C ALA A 47 22.43 45.18 -14.78
N GLY A 48 21.47 44.29 -14.49
CA GLY A 48 21.61 43.36 -13.38
C GLY A 48 22.77 42.40 -13.65
N LEU A 49 23.65 42.22 -12.67
CA LEU A 49 24.71 41.22 -12.73
C LEU A 49 24.18 39.91 -12.16
N ASP A 50 24.11 38.86 -12.97
CA ASP A 50 23.88 37.51 -12.46
C ASP A 50 25.20 36.99 -11.87
N VAL A 51 25.23 36.85 -10.55
CA VAL A 51 26.41 36.41 -9.81
C VAL A 51 26.48 34.89 -9.69
N GLY A 52 25.44 34.16 -10.13
CA GLY A 52 25.38 32.71 -10.11
C GLY A 52 25.42 32.06 -8.71
N VAL A 53 25.13 32.83 -7.66
CA VAL A 53 25.20 32.36 -6.26
C VAL A 53 23.89 32.67 -5.55
N ALA A 54 23.14 31.63 -5.18
CA ALA A 54 21.95 31.74 -4.35
C ALA A 54 22.33 31.88 -2.87
N LYS A 55 21.81 32.91 -2.19
CA LYS A 55 22.10 33.15 -0.75
C LYS A 55 21.16 32.40 0.20
N PHE A 56 19.98 32.06 -0.30
CA PHE A 56 18.91 31.35 0.41
C PHE A 56 18.36 30.25 -0.49
N ASP A 57 17.51 29.37 0.04
CA ASP A 57 16.88 28.32 -0.77
C ASP A 57 16.00 28.96 -1.86
N LEU A 58 15.25 30.01 -1.50
CA LEU A 58 14.50 30.88 -2.42
C LEU A 58 14.60 32.36 -1.98
N SER A 59 14.78 33.27 -2.92
CA SER A 59 14.68 34.73 -2.69
C SER A 59 13.80 35.38 -3.75
N LEU A 60 12.63 35.86 -3.34
CA LEU A 60 11.73 36.62 -4.20
C LEU A 60 11.96 38.12 -3.97
N ASN A 61 12.53 38.78 -4.97
CA ASN A 61 12.72 40.23 -4.96
C ASN A 61 11.66 40.88 -5.84
N ILE A 62 10.92 41.83 -5.31
CA ILE A 62 9.81 42.48 -5.97
C ILE A 62 10.00 43.99 -5.91
N GLN A 63 9.71 44.69 -6.99
CA GLN A 63 9.78 46.15 -7.09
C GLN A 63 8.53 46.73 -7.76
N GLU A 64 8.08 47.87 -7.26
CA GLU A 64 7.05 48.66 -7.96
C GLU A 64 7.68 49.37 -9.15
N ARG A 65 7.07 49.21 -10.33
CA ARG A 65 7.44 49.98 -11.51
C ARG A 65 6.68 51.30 -11.54
N GLN A 66 7.35 52.35 -11.98
CA GLN A 66 6.75 53.64 -12.25
C GLN A 66 6.90 53.93 -13.75
N GLU A 67 5.82 54.35 -14.39
CA GLU A 67 5.81 54.84 -15.77
C GLU A 67 5.20 56.23 -15.76
N ASP A 68 5.95 57.27 -16.14
CA ASP A 68 5.51 58.68 -16.10
C ASP A 68 4.86 59.11 -14.77
N ARG A 69 5.45 58.68 -13.64
CA ARG A 69 4.95 58.94 -12.27
C ARG A 69 3.59 58.30 -11.96
N ARG A 70 3.19 57.29 -12.72
CA ARG A 70 2.02 56.44 -12.48
C ARG A 70 2.46 55.01 -12.15
N PRO A 71 1.65 54.24 -11.39
CA PRO A 71 1.93 52.83 -11.14
C PRO A 71 2.00 52.04 -12.45
N GLY A 72 3.18 51.52 -12.77
CA GLY A 72 3.47 50.69 -13.95
C GLY A 72 3.39 49.18 -13.66
N GLY A 73 2.79 48.80 -12.53
CA GLY A 73 2.69 47.43 -12.05
C GLY A 73 3.85 47.00 -11.15
N ILE A 74 3.97 45.70 -10.95
CA ILE A 74 4.97 45.07 -10.09
C ILE A 74 5.85 44.18 -10.97
N ALA A 75 7.17 44.29 -10.82
CA ALA A 75 8.13 43.38 -11.42
C ALA A 75 8.96 42.69 -10.33
N GLY A 76 9.52 41.53 -10.64
CA GLY A 76 10.34 40.83 -9.66
C GLY A 76 11.17 39.72 -10.26
N THR A 77 12.07 39.21 -9.43
CA THR A 77 12.99 38.13 -9.76
C THR A 77 12.95 37.10 -8.64
N LEU A 78 12.76 35.83 -9.01
CA LEU A 78 12.95 34.70 -8.11
C LEU A 78 14.36 34.13 -8.31
N GLU A 79 15.20 34.27 -7.29
CA GLU A 79 16.46 33.54 -7.17
C GLU A 79 16.21 32.23 -6.41
N TYR A 80 16.80 31.12 -6.85
CA TYR A 80 16.63 29.82 -6.22
C TYR A 80 17.94 29.03 -6.17
N ASN A 81 18.08 28.17 -5.17
CA ASN A 81 19.22 27.26 -5.08
C ASN A 81 19.06 26.11 -6.09
N GLY A 82 19.98 26.03 -7.07
CA GLY A 82 19.97 25.02 -8.12
C GLY A 82 20.20 23.57 -7.65
N ASP A 83 20.72 23.38 -6.43
CA ASP A 83 20.82 22.05 -5.81
C ASP A 83 19.47 21.55 -5.27
N LEU A 84 18.50 22.45 -5.09
CA LEU A 84 17.18 22.15 -4.49
C LEU A 84 16.03 22.29 -5.49
N PHE A 85 16.12 23.23 -6.44
CA PHE A 85 15.07 23.52 -7.40
C PHE A 85 15.63 23.54 -8.81
N ASP A 86 14.94 22.87 -9.73
CA ASP A 86 15.11 23.12 -11.15
C ASP A 86 14.30 24.34 -11.60
N ARG A 87 14.55 24.78 -12.84
CA ARG A 87 13.90 25.96 -13.42
C ARG A 87 12.38 25.79 -13.51
N ASP A 88 11.90 24.59 -13.80
CA ASP A 88 10.48 24.31 -13.99
C ASP A 88 9.73 24.37 -12.66
N SER A 89 10.33 23.84 -11.59
CA SER A 89 9.83 23.96 -10.22
C SER A 89 9.77 25.41 -9.77
N ALA A 90 10.82 26.19 -10.02
CA ALA A 90 10.86 27.62 -9.69
C ALA A 90 9.79 28.41 -10.47
N ALA A 91 9.63 28.15 -11.77
CA ALA A 91 8.59 28.78 -12.59
C ALA A 91 7.18 28.42 -12.11
N ALA A 92 6.94 27.15 -11.75
CA ALA A 92 5.66 26.71 -11.22
C ALA A 92 5.29 27.42 -9.90
N LEU A 93 6.26 27.67 -9.02
CA LEU A 93 6.04 28.45 -7.79
C LEU A 93 5.58 29.88 -8.09
N VAL A 94 6.21 30.57 -9.05
CA VAL A 94 5.81 31.92 -9.47
C VAL A 94 4.40 31.92 -10.06
N THR A 95 4.10 30.98 -10.97
CA THR A 95 2.76 30.86 -11.58
C THR A 95 1.67 30.62 -10.52
N ARG A 96 1.93 29.76 -9.53
CA ARG A 96 0.99 29.49 -8.42
C ARG A 96 0.82 30.70 -7.50
N LEU A 97 1.90 31.45 -7.24
CA LEU A 97 1.83 32.71 -6.49
C LEU A 97 0.96 33.74 -7.21
N GLU A 98 1.18 33.94 -8.52
CA GLU A 98 0.36 34.87 -9.31
C GLU A 98 -1.11 34.48 -9.31
N ARG A 99 -1.42 33.19 -9.48
CA ARG A 99 -2.79 32.65 -9.40
C ARG A 99 -3.44 32.95 -8.06
N THR A 100 -2.70 32.72 -6.97
CA THR A 100 -3.16 33.00 -5.60
C THR A 100 -3.47 34.48 -5.42
N LEU A 101 -2.57 35.37 -5.85
CA LEU A 101 -2.76 36.82 -5.76
C LEU A 101 -3.98 37.29 -6.58
N ARG A 102 -4.14 36.77 -7.81
CA ARG A 102 -5.31 37.08 -8.65
C ARG A 102 -6.62 36.64 -8.00
N ALA A 103 -6.64 35.46 -7.39
CA ALA A 103 -7.84 34.94 -6.71
C ALA A 103 -8.22 35.80 -5.49
N LEU A 104 -7.23 36.24 -4.70
CA LEU A 104 -7.45 37.11 -3.54
C LEU A 104 -7.90 38.52 -3.95
N LEU A 105 -7.37 39.05 -5.07
CA LEU A 105 -7.79 40.36 -5.58
C LEU A 105 -9.20 40.36 -6.17
N ALA A 106 -9.64 39.23 -6.75
CA ALA A 106 -10.98 39.10 -7.31
C ALA A 106 -12.07 38.98 -6.23
N ASP A 107 -11.71 38.50 -5.04
CA ASP A 107 -12.63 38.26 -3.92
C ASP A 107 -11.90 38.47 -2.58
N PRO A 108 -11.73 39.73 -2.13
CA PRO A 108 -10.90 40.06 -0.96
C PRO A 108 -11.42 39.51 0.37
N ASP A 109 -12.73 39.23 0.45
CA ASP A 109 -13.36 38.65 1.65
C ASP A 109 -13.26 37.11 1.68
N ARG A 110 -12.69 36.49 0.63
CA ARG A 110 -12.47 35.05 0.58
C ARG A 110 -11.47 34.61 1.64
N SER A 111 -11.85 33.58 2.38
CA SER A 111 -10.93 32.90 3.29
C SER A 111 -9.73 32.31 2.54
N VAL A 112 -8.52 32.53 3.05
CA VAL A 112 -7.25 32.15 2.39
C VAL A 112 -7.15 30.64 2.17
N ASP A 113 -7.66 29.82 3.09
CA ASP A 113 -7.71 28.35 2.97
C ASP A 113 -8.61 27.88 1.81
N ARG A 114 -9.45 28.76 1.26
CA ARG A 114 -10.34 28.45 0.14
C ARG A 114 -9.77 28.80 -1.22
N VAL A 115 -8.60 29.44 -1.29
CA VAL A 115 -7.93 29.73 -2.56
C VAL A 115 -7.40 28.43 -3.17
N ASP A 116 -7.75 28.16 -4.43
CA ASP A 116 -7.17 27.04 -5.16
C ASP A 116 -5.79 27.42 -5.67
N ILE A 117 -4.81 26.56 -5.41
CA ILE A 117 -3.42 26.75 -5.80
C ILE A 117 -3.16 26.05 -7.15
N LEU A 118 -3.93 25.00 -7.47
CA LEU A 118 -3.81 24.25 -8.72
C LEU A 118 -4.56 24.97 -9.85
N ASP A 119 -4.08 24.81 -11.08
CA ASP A 119 -4.89 25.13 -12.25
C ASP A 119 -5.75 23.94 -12.62
N ASP A 120 -6.59 24.14 -13.63
CA ASP A 120 -7.51 23.12 -14.11
C ASP A 120 -6.77 21.87 -14.61
N ASP A 121 -5.60 22.03 -15.23
CA ASP A 121 -4.80 20.91 -15.77
C ASP A 121 -4.12 20.12 -14.65
N GLU A 122 -3.45 20.80 -13.70
CA GLU A 122 -2.87 20.22 -12.49
C GLU A 122 -3.95 19.50 -11.67
N ARG A 123 -5.11 20.12 -11.51
CA ARG A 123 -6.25 19.57 -10.78
C ARG A 123 -6.81 18.33 -11.49
N HIS A 124 -6.98 18.38 -12.81
CA HIS A 124 -7.44 17.25 -13.60
C HIS A 124 -6.43 16.08 -13.53
N GLN A 125 -5.13 16.39 -13.56
CA GLN A 125 -4.07 15.41 -13.47
C GLN A 125 -4.13 14.61 -12.16
N VAL A 126 -4.21 15.31 -11.01
CA VAL A 126 -4.17 14.68 -9.68
C VAL A 126 -5.49 14.04 -9.25
N LEU A 127 -6.63 14.55 -9.74
CA LEU A 127 -7.95 14.02 -9.37
C LEU A 127 -8.48 12.96 -10.33
N THR A 128 -8.15 13.07 -11.62
CA THR A 128 -8.77 12.26 -12.68
C THR A 128 -7.74 11.44 -13.44
N ALA A 129 -6.77 12.06 -14.12
CA ALA A 129 -5.94 11.33 -15.07
C ALA A 129 -5.05 10.26 -14.41
N TRP A 130 -4.52 10.49 -13.20
CA TRP A 130 -3.79 9.45 -12.46
C TRP A 130 -4.70 8.39 -11.80
N ASN A 131 -5.99 8.69 -11.69
CA ASN A 131 -6.99 7.87 -11.01
C ASN A 131 -7.97 7.21 -11.98
N ASP A 132 -7.72 7.30 -13.29
CA ASP A 132 -8.48 6.59 -14.31
C ASP A 132 -8.02 5.14 -14.40
N THR A 133 -8.36 4.37 -13.37
CA THR A 133 -7.97 2.98 -13.18
C THR A 133 -9.14 2.02 -13.36
N SER A 134 -10.26 2.51 -13.89
CA SER A 134 -11.48 1.72 -14.05
C SER A 134 -11.20 0.49 -14.90
N ALA A 135 -11.48 -0.69 -14.36
CA ALA A 135 -11.31 -1.96 -15.05
C ALA A 135 -12.56 -2.82 -14.84
N GLU A 136 -12.90 -3.63 -15.85
CA GLU A 136 -13.96 -4.62 -15.70
C GLU A 136 -13.57 -5.64 -14.63
N ASN A 137 -14.48 -5.90 -13.68
CA ASN A 137 -14.35 -7.00 -12.75
C ASN A 137 -15.55 -7.94 -12.88
N ARG A 138 -15.34 -9.21 -12.53
CA ARG A 138 -16.45 -10.14 -12.43
C ARG A 138 -17.17 -9.88 -11.13
N HIS A 139 -18.47 -9.62 -11.20
CA HIS A 139 -19.37 -9.57 -10.04
C HIS A 139 -19.63 -10.98 -9.49
N THR A 140 -18.58 -11.64 -9.02
CA THR A 140 -18.57 -13.02 -8.52
C THR A 140 -18.02 -13.09 -7.11
N THR A 141 -17.71 -14.31 -6.64
CA THR A 141 -17.20 -14.58 -5.30
C THR A 141 -15.92 -15.41 -5.39
N LEU A 142 -15.10 -15.38 -4.34
CA LEU A 142 -13.89 -16.21 -4.30
C LEU A 142 -14.19 -17.72 -4.44
N PRO A 143 -15.21 -18.30 -3.76
CA PRO A 143 -15.62 -19.68 -4.01
C PRO A 143 -15.83 -19.99 -5.50
N SER A 144 -16.54 -19.12 -6.23
CA SER A 144 -16.80 -19.32 -7.66
C SER A 144 -15.52 -19.27 -8.51
N LEU A 145 -14.58 -18.37 -8.21
CA LEU A 145 -13.28 -18.30 -8.91
C LEU A 145 -12.46 -19.58 -8.70
N PHE A 146 -12.39 -20.04 -7.45
CA PHE A 146 -11.65 -21.25 -7.09
C PHE A 146 -12.30 -22.51 -7.70
N GLU A 147 -13.62 -22.65 -7.61
CA GLU A 147 -14.35 -23.80 -8.18
C GLU A 147 -14.16 -23.88 -9.70
N ALA A 148 -14.22 -22.75 -10.39
CA ALA A 148 -13.95 -22.70 -11.82
C ALA A 148 -12.51 -23.13 -12.15
N GLN A 149 -11.51 -22.72 -11.34
CA GLN A 149 -10.14 -23.17 -11.53
C GLN A 149 -9.98 -24.67 -11.21
N ALA A 150 -10.58 -25.15 -10.13
CA ALA A 150 -10.50 -26.56 -9.73
C ALA A 150 -11.11 -27.48 -10.79
N ALA A 151 -12.19 -27.05 -11.44
CA ALA A 151 -12.79 -27.78 -12.56
C ALA A 151 -11.90 -27.78 -13.82
N ARG A 152 -11.10 -26.71 -14.05
CA ARG A 152 -10.19 -26.62 -15.20
C ARG A 152 -8.98 -27.53 -15.07
N THR A 153 -8.41 -27.66 -13.87
CA THR A 153 -7.15 -28.40 -13.63
C THR A 153 -7.24 -29.29 -12.39
N PRO A 154 -8.16 -30.26 -12.35
CA PRO A 154 -8.47 -31.02 -11.12
C PRO A 154 -7.26 -31.79 -10.57
N ASP A 155 -6.44 -32.35 -11.45
CA ASP A 155 -5.29 -33.21 -11.09
C ASP A 155 -4.00 -32.42 -10.84
N ALA A 156 -3.99 -31.11 -11.07
CA ALA A 156 -2.82 -30.28 -10.84
C ALA A 156 -2.58 -30.06 -9.33
N PRO A 157 -1.32 -29.97 -8.86
CA PRO A 157 -1.02 -29.68 -7.46
C PRO A 157 -1.48 -28.26 -7.10
N ALA A 158 -2.31 -28.15 -6.07
CA ALA A 158 -2.84 -26.87 -5.57
C ALA A 158 -2.13 -26.41 -4.30
N VAL A 159 -1.83 -27.33 -3.38
CA VAL A 159 -1.20 -27.02 -2.08
C VAL A 159 -0.09 -28.03 -1.80
N ARG A 160 1.06 -27.54 -1.33
CA ARG A 160 2.22 -28.34 -0.89
C ARG A 160 2.58 -28.00 0.54
N HIS A 161 3.00 -29.00 1.31
CA HIS A 161 3.53 -28.82 2.66
C HIS A 161 4.36 -30.07 3.03
N GLY A 162 5.57 -29.89 3.56
CA GLY A 162 6.38 -31.01 4.08
C GLY A 162 6.69 -32.13 3.08
N GLY A 163 6.75 -31.84 1.78
CA GLY A 163 6.99 -32.83 0.71
C GLY A 163 5.72 -33.53 0.19
N GLU A 164 4.60 -33.38 0.90
CA GLU A 164 3.28 -33.83 0.46
C GLU A 164 2.57 -32.74 -0.34
N HIS A 165 1.52 -33.14 -1.07
CA HIS A 165 0.68 -32.20 -1.81
C HIS A 165 -0.76 -32.67 -1.89
N LEU A 166 -1.66 -31.72 -2.12
CA LEU A 166 -3.03 -31.93 -2.52
C LEU A 166 -3.26 -31.35 -3.91
N THR A 167 -4.04 -32.06 -4.72
CA THR A 167 -4.52 -31.58 -6.02
C THR A 167 -5.66 -30.57 -5.85
N TYR A 168 -6.00 -29.84 -6.91
CA TYR A 168 -7.16 -28.96 -6.92
C TYR A 168 -8.47 -29.68 -6.56
N ALA A 169 -8.67 -30.90 -7.06
CA ALA A 169 -9.85 -31.69 -6.74
C ALA A 169 -9.90 -32.07 -5.24
N GLU A 170 -8.77 -32.44 -4.65
CA GLU A 170 -8.67 -32.81 -3.24
C GLU A 170 -8.87 -31.61 -2.31
N VAL A 171 -8.24 -30.46 -2.63
CA VAL A 171 -8.46 -29.21 -1.88
C VAL A 171 -9.92 -28.79 -1.96
N ASN A 172 -10.53 -28.86 -3.15
CA ASN A 172 -11.93 -28.53 -3.33
C ASN A 172 -12.83 -29.47 -2.51
N ALA A 173 -12.55 -30.77 -2.51
CA ALA A 173 -13.34 -31.73 -1.76
C ALA A 173 -13.25 -31.53 -0.25
N LEU A 174 -12.05 -31.25 0.28
CA LEU A 174 -11.87 -30.92 1.70
C LEU A 174 -12.60 -29.61 2.06
N ALA A 175 -12.49 -28.59 1.22
CA ALA A 175 -13.18 -27.31 1.42
C ALA A 175 -14.71 -27.48 1.40
N ASN A 176 -15.24 -28.30 0.49
CA ASN A 176 -16.67 -28.65 0.43
C ASN A 176 -17.14 -29.39 1.69
N GLY A 177 -16.31 -30.28 2.23
CA GLY A 177 -16.57 -30.93 3.52
C GLY A 177 -16.71 -29.93 4.65
N VAL A 178 -15.75 -29.00 4.77
CA VAL A 178 -15.82 -27.92 5.77
C VAL A 178 -17.07 -27.08 5.57
N ALA A 179 -17.37 -26.68 4.33
CA ALA A 179 -18.55 -25.89 4.01
C ALA A 179 -19.85 -26.58 4.43
N ARG A 180 -19.96 -27.90 4.20
CA ARG A 180 -21.12 -28.70 4.60
C ARG A 180 -21.31 -28.72 6.12
N GLU A 181 -20.25 -28.98 6.89
CA GLU A 181 -20.34 -29.02 8.35
C GLU A 181 -20.66 -27.63 8.93
N VAL A 182 -20.00 -26.57 8.44
CA VAL A 182 -20.25 -25.18 8.86
C VAL A 182 -21.71 -24.80 8.59
N THR A 183 -22.20 -25.09 7.38
CA THR A 183 -23.59 -24.78 7.01
C THR A 183 -24.59 -25.63 7.80
N GLY A 184 -24.28 -26.90 8.08
CA GLY A 184 -25.09 -27.80 8.90
C GLY A 184 -25.24 -27.33 10.35
N LEU A 185 -24.29 -26.51 10.84
CA LEU A 185 -24.36 -25.83 12.13
C LEU A 185 -25.14 -24.50 12.07
N GLY A 186 -25.71 -24.15 10.92
CA GLY A 186 -26.50 -22.93 10.72
C GLY A 186 -25.66 -21.67 10.51
N VAL A 187 -24.36 -21.81 10.18
CA VAL A 187 -23.44 -20.70 9.93
C VAL A 187 -23.36 -20.42 8.42
N GLY A 188 -23.45 -19.16 8.02
CA GLY A 188 -23.38 -18.78 6.60
C GLY A 188 -23.08 -17.28 6.39
N PRO A 189 -23.67 -16.62 5.38
CA PRO A 189 -23.46 -15.20 5.14
C PRO A 189 -23.63 -14.30 6.37
N GLU A 190 -22.77 -13.28 6.47
CA GLU A 190 -22.65 -12.35 7.62
C GLU A 190 -22.09 -12.97 8.91
N ASP A 191 -21.97 -14.30 9.01
CA ASP A 191 -21.35 -14.94 10.16
C ASP A 191 -19.81 -15.00 10.04
N LEU A 192 -19.14 -15.00 11.20
CA LEU A 192 -17.70 -15.18 11.31
C LEU A 192 -17.35 -16.58 11.81
N VAL A 193 -16.42 -17.24 11.12
CA VAL A 193 -15.77 -18.46 11.59
C VAL A 193 -14.31 -18.14 11.93
N ALA A 194 -13.94 -18.27 13.19
CA ALA A 194 -12.54 -18.21 13.58
C ALA A 194 -11.81 -19.46 13.09
N VAL A 195 -10.66 -19.29 12.45
CA VAL A 195 -9.83 -20.39 11.93
C VAL A 195 -8.49 -20.36 12.64
N ALA A 196 -8.30 -21.29 13.58
CA ALA A 196 -7.07 -21.48 14.34
C ALA A 196 -6.41 -22.80 13.94
N LEU A 197 -5.63 -22.77 12.88
CA LEU A 197 -4.93 -23.95 12.37
C LEU A 197 -3.43 -23.63 12.17
N PRO A 198 -2.53 -24.55 12.53
CA PRO A 198 -1.13 -24.42 12.18
C PRO A 198 -0.92 -24.53 10.66
N PRO A 199 0.23 -24.06 10.13
CA PRO A 199 0.63 -24.31 8.75
C PRO A 199 0.51 -25.81 8.41
N SER A 200 -0.29 -26.12 7.38
CA SER A 200 -0.59 -27.50 6.96
C SER A 200 -1.25 -27.52 5.58
N LEU A 201 -1.37 -28.71 4.98
CA LEU A 201 -2.15 -28.93 3.75
C LEU A 201 -3.63 -28.54 3.91
N ARG A 202 -4.19 -28.66 5.13
CA ARG A 202 -5.61 -28.42 5.39
C ARG A 202 -5.94 -26.94 5.61
N LEU A 203 -4.97 -26.10 5.97
CA LEU A 203 -5.21 -24.68 6.25
C LEU A 203 -5.86 -23.95 5.06
N PRO A 204 -5.33 -24.02 3.81
CA PRO A 204 -5.99 -23.41 2.66
C PRO A 204 -7.41 -23.95 2.41
N ALA A 205 -7.60 -25.27 2.53
CA ALA A 205 -8.91 -25.90 2.35
C ALA A 205 -9.93 -25.46 3.42
N ALA A 206 -9.49 -25.28 4.67
CA ALA A 206 -10.32 -24.78 5.76
C ALA A 206 -10.82 -23.35 5.48
N LEU A 207 -9.93 -22.45 5.07
CA LEU A 207 -10.28 -21.06 4.73
C LEU A 207 -11.25 -21.02 3.54
N LEU A 208 -10.97 -21.78 2.47
CA LEU A 208 -11.86 -21.92 1.32
C LEU A 208 -13.22 -22.53 1.72
N GLY A 209 -13.24 -23.47 2.66
CA GLY A 209 -14.46 -24.11 3.13
C GLY A 209 -15.38 -23.16 3.89
N VAL A 210 -14.82 -22.30 4.74
CA VAL A 210 -15.57 -21.22 5.40
C VAL A 210 -16.20 -20.29 4.35
N LEU A 211 -15.41 -19.85 3.37
CA LEU A 211 -15.90 -18.99 2.29
C LEU A 211 -16.99 -19.69 1.45
N LYS A 212 -16.84 -21.00 1.19
CA LYS A 212 -17.81 -21.81 0.46
C LYS A 212 -19.12 -22.01 1.24
N ALA A 213 -19.10 -22.00 2.57
CA ALA A 213 -20.31 -21.92 3.40
C ALA A 213 -21.01 -20.56 3.28
N GLY A 214 -20.30 -19.54 2.80
CA GLY A 214 -20.76 -18.16 2.66
C GLY A 214 -20.35 -17.26 3.84
N ALA A 215 -19.72 -17.82 4.87
CA ALA A 215 -19.22 -17.08 6.03
C ALA A 215 -17.87 -16.42 5.75
N ALA A 216 -17.52 -15.42 6.57
CA ALA A 216 -16.18 -14.85 6.57
C ALA A 216 -15.26 -15.61 7.53
N TYR A 217 -14.00 -15.78 7.13
CA TYR A 217 -13.00 -16.32 8.05
C TYR A 217 -12.33 -15.22 8.87
N LEU A 218 -12.11 -15.50 10.15
CA LEU A 218 -11.24 -14.75 11.04
C LEU A 218 -10.01 -15.61 11.32
N PRO A 219 -8.86 -15.38 10.67
CA PRO A 219 -7.66 -16.15 10.92
C PRO A 219 -7.11 -15.81 12.31
N VAL A 220 -6.80 -16.84 13.09
CA VAL A 220 -6.24 -16.71 14.44
C VAL A 220 -4.96 -17.53 14.50
N ASP A 221 -3.82 -16.85 14.57
CA ASP A 221 -2.54 -17.52 14.70
C ASP A 221 -2.45 -18.26 16.06
N PRO A 222 -2.33 -19.60 16.06
CA PRO A 222 -2.16 -20.33 17.30
C PRO A 222 -0.85 -20.00 18.01
N GLY A 223 0.12 -19.31 17.39
CA GLY A 223 1.34 -18.84 18.03
C GLY A 223 1.17 -17.55 18.84
N TYR A 224 0.01 -16.87 18.75
CA TYR A 224 -0.23 -15.66 19.52
C TYR A 224 -0.35 -15.91 21.04
N PRO A 225 -0.02 -14.91 21.88
CA PRO A 225 -0.32 -14.96 23.31
C PRO A 225 -1.81 -15.18 23.57
N SER A 226 -2.15 -15.96 24.61
CA SER A 226 -3.54 -16.30 24.97
C SER A 226 -4.43 -15.06 25.13
N ASP A 227 -3.92 -14.00 25.75
CA ASP A 227 -4.69 -12.77 25.99
C ASP A 227 -5.05 -12.07 24.68
N ARG A 228 -4.15 -12.15 23.68
CA ARG A 228 -4.41 -11.60 22.34
C ARG A 228 -5.47 -12.42 21.61
N ILE A 229 -5.38 -13.75 21.67
CA ILE A 229 -6.39 -14.64 21.08
C ILE A 229 -7.75 -14.37 21.72
N THR A 230 -7.79 -14.30 23.06
CA THR A 230 -9.01 -14.01 23.84
C THR A 230 -9.62 -12.67 23.40
N ALA A 231 -8.83 -11.60 23.38
CA ALA A 231 -9.31 -10.28 22.97
C ALA A 231 -9.87 -10.24 21.55
N MET A 232 -9.25 -10.97 20.60
CA MET A 232 -9.75 -11.08 19.23
C MET A 232 -11.08 -11.84 19.17
N LEU A 233 -11.19 -12.97 19.86
CA LEU A 233 -12.39 -13.80 19.85
C LEU A 233 -13.56 -13.16 20.62
N ASP A 234 -13.28 -12.44 21.70
CA ASP A 234 -14.29 -11.71 22.47
C ASP A 234 -14.84 -10.52 21.68
N ASP A 235 -13.99 -9.80 20.95
CA ASP A 235 -14.39 -8.66 20.12
C ASP A 235 -15.15 -9.11 18.87
N ALA A 236 -14.68 -10.16 18.19
CA ALA A 236 -15.31 -10.67 16.96
C ALA A 236 -16.55 -11.53 17.21
N ALA A 237 -16.66 -12.17 18.38
CA ALA A 237 -17.71 -13.10 18.76
C ALA A 237 -18.08 -14.10 17.63
N PRO A 238 -17.13 -14.90 17.13
CA PRO A 238 -17.37 -15.78 15.99
C PRO A 238 -18.42 -16.85 16.32
N ALA A 239 -19.25 -17.19 15.33
CA ALA A 239 -20.27 -18.22 15.46
C ALA A 239 -19.67 -19.63 15.63
N LEU A 240 -18.44 -19.84 15.15
CA LEU A 240 -17.74 -21.12 15.17
C LEU A 240 -16.23 -20.93 15.26
N LEU A 241 -15.54 -21.83 15.95
CA LEU A 241 -14.09 -22.01 15.91
C LEU A 241 -13.74 -23.30 15.14
N LEU A 242 -13.11 -23.13 13.97
CA LEU A 242 -12.50 -24.22 13.20
C LEU A 242 -11.04 -24.39 13.61
N THR A 243 -10.71 -25.54 14.18
CA THR A 243 -9.40 -25.81 14.81
C THR A 243 -9.03 -27.30 14.71
N THR A 244 -7.90 -27.74 15.28
CA THR A 244 -7.65 -29.15 15.62
C THR A 244 -7.66 -29.34 17.14
N GLU A 245 -7.84 -30.59 17.59
CA GLU A 245 -7.78 -30.89 19.04
C GLU A 245 -6.41 -30.53 19.62
N ASP A 246 -5.32 -30.90 18.93
CA ASP A 246 -3.95 -30.58 19.35
C ASP A 246 -3.66 -29.08 19.42
N THR A 247 -4.29 -28.28 18.56
CA THR A 247 -4.10 -26.82 18.57
C THR A 247 -4.64 -26.17 19.85
N VAL A 248 -5.71 -26.72 20.43
CA VAL A 248 -6.38 -26.16 21.62
C VAL A 248 -6.12 -26.95 22.91
N ARG A 249 -5.55 -28.16 22.82
CA ARG A 249 -5.34 -29.05 23.96
C ARG A 249 -4.48 -28.38 25.03
N GLY A 250 -5.03 -28.20 26.23
CA GLY A 250 -4.32 -27.61 27.38
C GLY A 250 -3.95 -26.14 27.20
N ARG A 251 -4.62 -25.43 26.29
CA ARG A 251 -4.35 -24.02 25.99
C ARG A 251 -5.57 -23.16 26.26
N ASP A 252 -5.36 -22.07 26.97
CA ASP A 252 -6.37 -21.06 27.22
C ASP A 252 -6.48 -20.08 26.05
N GLY A 253 -7.57 -19.31 26.04
CA GLY A 253 -7.78 -18.16 25.16
C GLY A 253 -8.55 -18.42 23.87
N PHE A 254 -8.85 -19.67 23.51
CA PHE A 254 -9.65 -20.02 22.33
C PHE A 254 -11.17 -19.85 22.50
N GLY A 255 -11.61 -19.04 23.46
CA GLY A 255 -13.01 -18.70 23.69
C GLY A 255 -13.93 -19.89 23.99
N THR A 256 -15.24 -19.61 23.94
CA THR A 256 -16.33 -20.57 24.22
C THR A 256 -17.18 -20.91 23.00
N ALA A 257 -16.84 -20.37 21.82
CA ALA A 257 -17.54 -20.65 20.57
C ALA A 257 -17.58 -22.17 20.30
N PRO A 258 -18.67 -22.68 19.69
CA PRO A 258 -18.73 -24.07 19.22
C PRO A 258 -17.49 -24.41 18.40
N ARG A 259 -17.00 -25.65 18.53
CA ARG A 259 -15.75 -26.09 17.89
C ARG A 259 -16.05 -27.08 16.77
N LEU A 260 -15.44 -26.86 15.62
CA LEU A 260 -15.35 -27.83 14.53
C LEU A 260 -13.89 -28.26 14.39
N PHE A 261 -13.64 -29.56 14.47
CA PHE A 261 -12.30 -30.11 14.37
C PHE A 261 -11.97 -30.50 12.93
N ALA A 262 -11.03 -29.79 12.29
CA ALA A 262 -10.76 -29.86 10.85
C ALA A 262 -10.25 -31.24 10.36
N ASP A 263 -9.66 -32.02 11.26
CA ASP A 263 -9.23 -33.40 11.06
C ASP A 263 -10.38 -34.41 11.02
N THR A 264 -11.51 -34.10 11.66
CA THR A 264 -12.72 -34.93 11.66
C THR A 264 -13.60 -34.73 10.42
N VAL A 265 -13.39 -33.64 9.68
CA VAL A 265 -14.18 -33.30 8.50
C VAL A 265 -13.82 -34.19 7.32
N ALA A 266 -14.81 -34.93 6.81
CA ALA A 266 -14.68 -35.77 5.63
C ALA A 266 -14.78 -34.95 4.32
N PRO A 267 -13.99 -35.27 3.29
CA PRO A 267 -14.07 -34.61 1.98
C PRO A 267 -15.40 -34.89 1.28
N VAL A 268 -15.85 -33.95 0.44
CA VAL A 268 -17.11 -33.99 -0.30
C VAL A 268 -16.89 -33.56 -1.75
N ALA A 269 -17.22 -34.41 -2.71
CA ALA A 269 -17.00 -34.10 -4.12
C ALA A 269 -17.81 -32.88 -4.59
N ASP A 270 -19.10 -32.82 -4.23
CA ASP A 270 -20.02 -31.80 -4.73
C ASP A 270 -19.80 -30.44 -4.06
N ASN A 271 -19.75 -29.37 -4.87
CA ASN A 271 -19.72 -28.01 -4.38
C ASN A 271 -21.04 -27.65 -3.66
N PRO A 272 -21.00 -26.82 -2.61
CA PRO A 272 -22.22 -26.35 -1.96
C PRO A 272 -22.99 -25.41 -2.88
N SER A 273 -24.30 -25.64 -2.93
CA SER A 273 -25.25 -24.83 -3.67
C SER A 273 -25.96 -23.83 -2.76
N ASP A 274 -26.48 -22.73 -3.31
CA ASP A 274 -27.13 -21.67 -2.53
C ASP A 274 -28.37 -22.14 -1.74
N ASP A 275 -29.07 -23.18 -2.21
CA ASP A 275 -30.21 -23.80 -1.51
C ASP A 275 -29.80 -24.54 -0.24
N ARG A 276 -28.52 -24.92 -0.11
CA ARG A 276 -27.99 -25.56 1.08
C ARG A 276 -27.48 -24.56 2.10
N ARG A 277 -27.12 -23.34 1.67
CA ARG A 277 -26.68 -22.24 2.55
C ARG A 277 -27.85 -21.67 3.34
N THR A 278 -27.55 -20.97 4.44
CA THR A 278 -28.57 -20.22 5.20
C THR A 278 -29.12 -19.03 4.40
N ALA A 279 -28.32 -18.48 3.48
CA ALA A 279 -28.72 -17.48 2.49
C ALA A 279 -27.78 -17.55 1.26
N PRO A 280 -28.19 -17.03 0.08
CA PRO A 280 -27.31 -16.94 -1.08
C PRO A 280 -26.09 -16.07 -0.81
N LEU A 281 -24.89 -16.50 -1.22
CA LEU A 281 -23.66 -15.71 -1.08
C LEU A 281 -23.65 -14.56 -2.09
N ARG A 282 -23.32 -13.34 -1.63
CA ARG A 282 -23.32 -12.12 -2.44
C ARG A 282 -21.96 -11.42 -2.39
N PRO A 283 -21.60 -10.62 -3.42
CA PRO A 283 -20.32 -9.90 -3.44
C PRO A 283 -20.09 -8.89 -2.31
N HIS A 284 -21.16 -8.41 -1.64
CA HIS A 284 -21.02 -7.48 -0.50
C HIS A 284 -20.90 -8.16 0.86
N HIS A 285 -21.06 -9.49 0.92
CA HIS A 285 -20.85 -10.19 2.17
C HIS A 285 -19.36 -10.18 2.55
N PRO A 286 -19.05 -10.21 3.86
CA PRO A 286 -17.69 -10.37 4.35
C PRO A 286 -17.00 -11.61 3.74
N ALA A 287 -15.74 -11.46 3.34
CA ALA A 287 -14.86 -12.57 2.97
C ALA A 287 -13.91 -12.94 4.12
N TYR A 288 -13.30 -11.93 4.76
CA TYR A 288 -12.48 -12.14 5.93
C TYR A 288 -12.49 -10.95 6.88
N VAL A 289 -12.08 -11.22 8.11
CA VAL A 289 -11.79 -10.21 9.12
C VAL A 289 -10.37 -10.39 9.61
N ILE A 290 -9.51 -9.39 9.42
CA ILE A 290 -8.11 -9.42 9.88
C ILE A 290 -7.89 -8.34 10.92
N TYR A 291 -7.32 -8.72 12.06
CA TYR A 291 -7.04 -7.79 13.16
C TYR A 291 -5.71 -7.07 12.98
N THR A 292 -5.74 -5.74 13.00
CA THR A 292 -4.56 -4.87 13.00
C THR A 292 -4.27 -4.35 14.41
N SER A 293 -3.06 -3.84 14.66
CA SER A 293 -2.63 -3.38 16.00
C SER A 293 -3.46 -2.22 16.56
N GLY A 294 -4.12 -1.45 15.70
CA GLY A 294 -4.96 -0.30 16.06
C GLY A 294 -4.16 0.86 16.68
N SER A 295 -4.40 2.08 16.23
CA SER A 295 -3.73 3.28 16.76
C SER A 295 -3.99 3.55 18.26
N THR A 296 -5.06 2.97 18.81
CA THR A 296 -5.48 3.10 20.21
C THR A 296 -4.91 2.01 21.12
N GLY A 297 -4.04 1.12 20.60
CA GLY A 297 -3.48 -0.02 21.34
C GLY A 297 -4.44 -1.19 21.55
N ARG A 298 -5.70 -1.06 21.12
CA ARG A 298 -6.67 -2.16 21.05
C ARG A 298 -6.73 -2.66 19.60
N PRO A 299 -6.52 -3.95 19.35
CA PRO A 299 -6.65 -4.51 18.02
C PRO A 299 -8.03 -4.23 17.40
N LYS A 300 -8.09 -3.99 16.09
CA LYS A 300 -9.33 -3.72 15.36
C LYS A 300 -9.48 -4.69 14.20
N GLY A 301 -10.63 -5.33 14.08
CA GLY A 301 -10.96 -6.20 12.94
C GLY A 301 -11.32 -5.39 11.71
N VAL A 302 -10.54 -5.54 10.64
CA VAL A 302 -10.86 -4.98 9.32
C VAL A 302 -11.69 -6.01 8.56
N VAL A 303 -12.91 -5.63 8.21
CA VAL A 303 -13.82 -6.46 7.41
C VAL A 303 -13.57 -6.17 5.93
N VAL A 304 -13.21 -7.20 5.17
CA VAL A 304 -13.04 -7.12 3.71
C VAL A 304 -14.14 -7.92 3.04
N GLU A 305 -14.84 -7.31 2.10
CA GLU A 305 -15.95 -7.95 1.37
C GLU A 305 -15.45 -8.85 0.22
N GLN A 306 -16.29 -9.78 -0.23
CA GLN A 306 -16.02 -10.65 -1.37
C GLN A 306 -15.65 -9.85 -2.63
N ARG A 307 -16.35 -8.75 -2.93
CA ARG A 307 -16.07 -7.91 -4.12
C ARG A 307 -14.69 -7.27 -4.07
N ASN A 308 -14.21 -6.85 -2.90
CA ASN A 308 -12.89 -6.24 -2.77
C ASN A 308 -11.81 -7.30 -3.00
N LEU A 309 -12.01 -8.49 -2.42
CA LEU A 309 -11.09 -9.60 -2.58
C LEU A 309 -11.03 -10.10 -4.03
N VAL A 310 -12.19 -10.25 -4.68
CA VAL A 310 -12.26 -10.67 -6.10
C VAL A 310 -11.56 -9.66 -6.99
N ASP A 311 -11.83 -8.37 -6.82
CA ASP A 311 -11.20 -7.30 -7.60
C ASP A 311 -9.66 -7.34 -7.47
N TYR A 312 -9.17 -7.48 -6.24
CA TYR A 312 -7.74 -7.64 -5.97
C TYR A 312 -7.14 -8.89 -6.63
N LEU A 313 -7.81 -10.04 -6.52
CA LEU A 313 -7.30 -11.31 -7.05
C LEU A 313 -7.31 -11.37 -8.58
N GLU A 314 -8.31 -10.80 -9.23
CA GLU A 314 -8.36 -10.70 -10.69
C GLU A 314 -7.24 -9.80 -11.21
N TRP A 315 -7.04 -8.63 -10.57
CA TRP A 315 -5.89 -7.78 -10.88
C TRP A 315 -4.56 -8.52 -10.65
N ALA A 316 -4.39 -9.17 -9.50
CA ALA A 316 -3.15 -9.87 -9.15
C ALA A 316 -2.86 -11.02 -10.11
N GLY A 317 -3.87 -11.78 -10.53
CA GLY A 317 -3.74 -12.88 -11.49
C GLY A 317 -3.35 -12.43 -12.91
N GLY A 318 -3.68 -11.18 -13.27
CA GLY A 318 -3.23 -10.52 -14.49
C GLY A 318 -1.82 -9.94 -14.38
N SER A 319 -1.54 -9.28 -13.25
CA SER A 319 -0.29 -8.54 -12.99
C SER A 319 0.90 -9.42 -12.62
N TYR A 320 0.64 -10.60 -12.04
CA TYR A 320 1.66 -11.54 -11.57
C TYR A 320 1.56 -12.89 -12.27
N PRO A 321 2.11 -13.02 -13.50
CA PRO A 321 2.15 -14.30 -14.21
C PRO A 321 2.80 -15.43 -13.40
N SER A 322 3.78 -15.08 -12.58
CA SER A 322 4.50 -15.97 -11.65
C SER A 322 3.59 -16.67 -10.65
N ALA A 323 2.39 -16.15 -10.36
CA ALA A 323 1.40 -16.82 -9.51
C ALA A 323 0.86 -18.12 -10.14
N ARG A 324 1.05 -18.36 -11.45
CA ARG A 324 0.71 -19.63 -12.11
C ARG A 324 1.72 -20.75 -11.83
N GLY A 325 2.89 -20.41 -11.26
CA GLY A 325 3.89 -21.38 -10.81
C GLY A 325 3.63 -21.83 -9.37
N SER A 326 4.56 -21.53 -8.48
CA SER A 326 4.48 -21.82 -7.05
C SER A 326 4.68 -20.56 -6.21
N ALA A 327 3.75 -20.26 -5.30
CA ALA A 327 3.88 -19.16 -4.35
C ALA A 327 4.21 -19.68 -2.94
N LEU A 328 5.19 -19.08 -2.27
CA LEU A 328 5.52 -19.45 -0.88
C LEU A 328 4.65 -18.68 0.11
N LEU A 329 3.84 -19.42 0.87
CA LEU A 329 3.13 -18.93 2.05
C LEU A 329 4.00 -19.21 3.30
N HIS A 330 4.80 -18.22 3.69
CA HIS A 330 5.72 -18.32 4.83
C HIS A 330 5.24 -17.62 6.11
N SER A 331 4.36 -16.63 5.96
CA SER A 331 3.85 -15.82 7.06
C SER A 331 2.48 -16.32 7.53
N SER A 332 2.13 -15.95 8.76
CA SER A 332 0.82 -16.23 9.34
C SER A 332 -0.31 -15.67 8.48
N VAL A 333 -1.34 -16.48 8.24
CA VAL A 333 -2.57 -16.06 7.54
C VAL A 333 -3.38 -15.01 8.31
N SER A 334 -2.96 -14.69 9.55
CA SER A 334 -3.46 -13.55 10.32
C SER A 334 -2.97 -12.19 9.79
N PHE A 335 -2.11 -12.17 8.77
CA PHE A 335 -1.74 -10.96 8.03
C PHE A 335 -2.28 -11.03 6.60
N ASP A 336 -2.91 -9.95 6.15
CA ASP A 336 -3.54 -9.85 4.83
C ASP A 336 -2.54 -9.91 3.67
N MET A 337 -1.27 -9.56 3.90
CA MET A 337 -0.17 -9.77 2.95
C MET A 337 -0.17 -11.18 2.37
N THR A 338 -0.54 -12.20 3.15
CA THR A 338 -0.57 -13.60 2.72
C THR A 338 -1.59 -13.89 1.63
N VAL A 339 -2.64 -13.07 1.49
CA VAL A 339 -3.69 -13.25 0.48
C VAL A 339 -3.11 -13.37 -0.93
N THR A 340 -2.07 -12.59 -1.26
CA THR A 340 -1.42 -12.66 -2.58
C THR A 340 -0.77 -14.02 -2.82
N ALA A 341 -0.06 -14.57 -1.83
CA ALA A 341 0.65 -15.85 -1.95
C ALA A 341 -0.25 -17.06 -1.75
N LEU A 342 -1.41 -16.87 -1.11
CA LEU A 342 -2.38 -17.94 -0.83
C LEU A 342 -3.46 -18.03 -1.92
N LEU A 343 -4.17 -16.93 -2.19
CA LEU A 343 -5.41 -16.97 -2.96
C LEU A 343 -5.19 -16.69 -4.45
N THR A 344 -4.24 -15.82 -4.81
CA THR A 344 -3.93 -15.57 -6.23
C THR A 344 -3.58 -16.86 -6.99
N PRO A 345 -2.59 -17.69 -6.57
CA PRO A 345 -2.26 -18.93 -7.28
C PRO A 345 -3.45 -19.88 -7.42
N LEU A 346 -4.27 -20.02 -6.36
CA LEU A 346 -5.44 -20.91 -6.35
C LEU A 346 -6.56 -20.47 -7.31
N THR A 347 -6.59 -19.20 -7.73
CA THR A 347 -7.56 -18.71 -8.73
C THR A 347 -7.05 -18.77 -10.17
N VAL A 348 -5.73 -18.93 -10.37
CA VAL A 348 -5.09 -18.92 -11.70
C VAL A 348 -4.42 -20.24 -12.09
N GLY A 349 -4.50 -21.27 -11.25
CA GLY A 349 -3.96 -22.60 -11.55
C GLY A 349 -2.54 -22.85 -11.07
N GLY A 350 -1.99 -21.99 -10.21
CA GLY A 350 -0.71 -22.21 -9.55
C GLY A 350 -0.81 -23.11 -8.32
N CYS A 351 0.30 -23.23 -7.60
CA CYS A 351 0.43 -24.02 -6.38
C CYS A 351 0.83 -23.12 -5.20
N VAL A 352 0.21 -23.31 -4.05
CA VAL A 352 0.64 -22.70 -2.78
C VAL A 352 1.58 -23.66 -2.07
N THR A 353 2.80 -23.23 -1.77
CA THR A 353 3.70 -23.96 -0.89
C THR A 353 3.61 -23.37 0.51
N VAL A 354 2.99 -24.10 1.43
CA VAL A 354 2.93 -23.72 2.84
C VAL A 354 4.26 -24.09 3.49
N GLY A 355 4.90 -23.15 4.17
CA GLY A 355 6.20 -23.33 4.78
C GLY A 355 6.59 -22.17 5.69
N SER A 356 7.87 -21.96 5.87
CA SER A 356 8.45 -20.80 6.58
C SER A 356 9.80 -20.42 5.96
N LEU A 357 10.35 -19.28 6.38
CA LEU A 357 11.70 -18.84 6.01
C LEU A 357 12.74 -19.22 7.09
N ASP A 358 12.47 -20.26 7.88
CA ASP A 358 13.42 -20.88 8.80
C ASP A 358 13.82 -22.28 8.31
N ASP A 359 14.94 -22.80 8.84
CA ASP A 359 15.53 -24.08 8.40
C ASP A 359 14.58 -25.27 8.41
N ARG A 360 13.50 -25.25 9.20
CA ARG A 360 12.56 -26.37 9.35
C ARG A 360 11.41 -26.32 8.36
N GLY A 361 11.07 -25.13 7.85
CA GLY A 361 9.93 -24.94 6.95
C GLY A 361 10.29 -24.45 5.55
N LEU A 362 11.58 -24.41 5.20
CA LEU A 362 12.00 -24.01 3.86
C LEU A 362 11.31 -24.83 2.76
N PRO A 363 10.93 -24.19 1.64
CA PRO A 363 10.34 -24.91 0.52
C PRO A 363 11.38 -25.85 -0.11
N THR A 364 10.94 -27.03 -0.55
CA THR A 364 11.83 -28.00 -1.24
C THR A 364 12.17 -27.60 -2.67
N THR A 365 11.43 -26.66 -3.25
CA THR A 365 11.63 -26.13 -4.60
C THR A 365 11.46 -24.63 -4.57
N ALA A 366 12.28 -23.91 -5.35
CA ALA A 366 12.19 -22.46 -5.44
C ALA A 366 10.78 -22.03 -5.85
N PRO A 367 10.13 -21.12 -5.11
CA PRO A 367 8.86 -20.55 -5.55
C PRO A 367 9.11 -19.67 -6.79
N THR A 368 8.09 -19.48 -7.62
CA THR A 368 8.12 -18.46 -8.69
C THR A 368 7.75 -17.10 -8.13
N LEU A 369 6.87 -17.05 -7.12
CA LEU A 369 6.40 -15.83 -6.46
C LEU A 369 6.67 -15.87 -4.94
N LEU A 370 7.25 -14.80 -4.42
CA LEU A 370 7.36 -14.57 -2.98
C LEU A 370 6.87 -13.16 -2.65
N LYS A 371 6.04 -13.03 -1.61
CA LYS A 371 5.71 -11.75 -0.99
C LYS A 371 6.30 -11.67 0.41
N ALA A 372 7.03 -10.59 0.69
CA ALA A 372 7.72 -10.39 1.95
C ALA A 372 7.81 -8.90 2.31
N THR A 373 8.33 -8.59 3.49
CA THR A 373 8.72 -7.21 3.83
C THR A 373 10.19 -6.96 3.46
N PRO A 374 10.61 -5.71 3.23
CA PRO A 374 12.03 -5.36 3.09
C PRO A 374 12.93 -5.94 4.20
N SER A 375 12.46 -6.02 5.45
CA SER A 375 13.20 -6.65 6.55
C SER A 375 13.50 -8.14 6.36
N HIS A 376 12.86 -8.84 5.41
CA HIS A 376 13.21 -10.23 5.08
C HIS A 376 14.40 -10.35 4.11
N LEU A 377 14.83 -9.27 3.44
CA LEU A 377 15.94 -9.33 2.48
C LEU A 377 17.26 -9.82 3.10
N PRO A 378 17.68 -9.37 4.30
CA PRO A 378 18.87 -9.91 4.95
C PRO A 378 18.77 -11.41 5.24
N LEU A 379 17.59 -11.90 5.63
CA LEU A 379 17.34 -13.32 5.87
C LEU A 379 17.45 -14.11 4.55
N LEU A 380 16.73 -13.69 3.51
CA LEU A 380 16.73 -14.35 2.20
C LEU A 380 18.13 -14.43 1.57
N ARG A 381 19.02 -13.47 1.85
CA ARG A 381 20.42 -13.50 1.41
C ARG A 381 21.24 -14.63 2.03
N ASN A 382 20.88 -15.05 3.25
CA ASN A 382 21.60 -16.08 4.00
C ASN A 382 20.97 -17.47 3.84
N LEU A 383 19.75 -17.55 3.33
CA LEU A 383 19.07 -18.79 3.04
C LEU A 383 19.56 -19.42 1.72
N PRO A 384 19.38 -20.74 1.53
CA PRO A 384 19.63 -21.39 0.25
C PRO A 384 18.87 -20.73 -0.90
N ALA A 385 19.41 -20.82 -2.13
CA ALA A 385 18.81 -20.21 -3.31
C ALA A 385 17.34 -20.63 -3.56
N HIS A 386 16.96 -21.85 -3.17
CA HIS A 386 15.58 -22.34 -3.29
C HIS A 386 14.59 -21.70 -2.30
N ALA A 387 15.04 -20.88 -1.35
CA ALA A 387 14.17 -20.07 -0.50
C ALA A 387 13.74 -18.76 -1.19
N SER A 388 14.48 -18.33 -2.22
CA SER A 388 14.20 -17.11 -2.97
C SER A 388 13.36 -17.40 -4.22
N PRO A 389 12.50 -16.46 -4.65
CA PRO A 389 11.69 -16.65 -5.85
C PRO A 389 12.53 -16.65 -7.12
N THR A 390 12.05 -17.35 -8.15
CA THR A 390 12.69 -17.37 -9.48
C THR A 390 12.16 -16.30 -10.43
N GLU A 391 10.99 -15.71 -10.18
CA GLU A 391 10.34 -14.78 -11.13
C GLU A 391 9.95 -13.43 -10.51
N ASP A 392 9.09 -13.39 -9.48
CA ASP A 392 8.67 -12.13 -8.82
C ASP A 392 8.93 -12.16 -7.31
N LEU A 393 9.57 -11.08 -6.83
CA LEU A 393 9.65 -10.72 -5.41
C LEU A 393 8.81 -9.45 -5.16
N LEU A 394 7.73 -9.62 -4.40
CA LEU A 394 6.86 -8.52 -3.97
C LEU A 394 7.29 -8.08 -2.57
N LEU A 395 7.65 -6.80 -2.42
CA LEU A 395 8.06 -6.21 -1.15
C LEU A 395 7.03 -5.20 -0.68
N ALA A 396 6.56 -5.34 0.56
CA ALA A 396 5.46 -4.55 1.11
C ALA A 396 5.63 -4.25 2.61
N GLY A 397 4.82 -3.32 3.11
CA GLY A 397 4.66 -3.06 4.56
C GLY A 397 5.72 -2.14 5.18
N GLU A 398 6.86 -1.94 4.51
CA GLU A 398 7.95 -1.05 4.96
C GLU A 398 8.54 -0.28 3.77
N PRO A 399 9.18 0.89 4.00
CA PRO A 399 9.92 1.58 2.94
C PRO A 399 11.04 0.69 2.36
N LEU A 400 11.04 0.51 1.04
CA LEU A 400 12.10 -0.19 0.32
C LEU A 400 13.21 0.79 -0.07
N THR A 401 14.47 0.49 0.25
CA THR A 401 15.64 1.28 -0.18
C THR A 401 16.55 0.49 -1.10
N ALA A 402 17.30 1.19 -1.96
CA ALA A 402 18.29 0.57 -2.83
C ALA A 402 19.35 -0.21 -2.02
N GLU A 403 19.76 0.33 -0.87
CA GLU A 403 20.73 -0.30 0.02
C GLU A 403 20.25 -1.67 0.53
N ALA A 404 19.01 -1.76 1.03
CA ALA A 404 18.45 -3.01 1.51
C ALA A 404 18.36 -4.07 0.41
N LEU A 405 18.06 -3.64 -0.82
CA LEU A 405 17.86 -4.51 -1.97
C LEU A 405 19.16 -5.01 -2.61
N ARG A 406 20.21 -4.17 -2.61
CA ARG A 406 21.45 -4.37 -3.40
C ARG A 406 22.05 -5.76 -3.22
N GLY A 407 22.21 -6.20 -1.97
CA GLY A 407 22.82 -7.50 -1.65
C GLY A 407 22.02 -8.69 -2.19
N TRP A 408 20.69 -8.65 -2.07
CA TRP A 408 19.84 -9.74 -2.54
C TRP A 408 19.71 -9.73 -4.08
N ARG A 409 19.56 -8.55 -4.68
CA ARG A 409 19.39 -8.37 -6.13
C ARG A 409 20.61 -8.82 -6.92
N THR A 410 21.83 -8.59 -6.41
CA THR A 410 23.07 -9.05 -7.06
C THR A 410 23.10 -10.57 -7.21
N ALA A 411 22.56 -11.32 -6.23
CA ALA A 411 22.47 -12.78 -6.29
C ALA A 411 21.31 -13.27 -7.17
N HIS A 412 20.29 -12.43 -7.42
CA HIS A 412 19.07 -12.78 -8.15
C HIS A 412 18.74 -11.77 -9.26
N PRO A 413 19.64 -11.55 -10.25
CA PRO A 413 19.48 -10.48 -11.24
C PRO A 413 18.29 -10.68 -12.20
N GLY A 414 17.80 -11.92 -12.33
CA GLY A 414 16.66 -12.27 -13.19
C GLY A 414 15.29 -12.08 -12.54
N VAL A 415 15.23 -11.79 -11.24
CA VAL A 415 13.96 -11.66 -10.52
C VAL A 415 13.40 -10.25 -10.67
N SER A 416 12.14 -10.16 -11.05
CA SER A 416 11.35 -8.94 -11.07
C SER A 416 11.02 -8.51 -9.63
N ILE A 417 11.29 -7.25 -9.30
CA ILE A 417 11.10 -6.71 -7.96
C ILE A 417 10.02 -5.64 -8.02
N ARG A 418 9.03 -5.76 -7.14
CA ARG A 418 7.89 -4.84 -7.06
C ARG A 418 7.74 -4.33 -5.65
N ASN A 419 7.79 -3.02 -5.49
CA ASN A 419 7.44 -2.35 -4.26
C ASN A 419 5.91 -2.12 -4.28
N VAL A 420 5.19 -2.83 -3.42
CA VAL A 420 3.73 -2.76 -3.34
C VAL A 420 3.32 -2.20 -1.99
N TYR A 421 2.26 -1.41 -1.98
CA TYR A 421 1.78 -0.76 -0.76
C TYR A 421 0.27 -0.86 -0.69
N GLY A 422 -0.24 -1.02 0.52
CA GLY A 422 -1.64 -0.85 0.86
C GLY A 422 -1.87 -1.23 2.32
N PRO A 423 -2.62 -0.43 3.09
CA PRO A 423 -3.09 -0.84 4.41
C PRO A 423 -4.16 -1.94 4.28
N THR A 424 -4.39 -2.69 5.35
CA THR A 424 -5.37 -3.78 5.39
C THR A 424 -6.77 -3.33 4.99
N GLU A 425 -7.13 -2.09 5.35
CA GLU A 425 -8.39 -1.41 5.03
C GLU A 425 -8.62 -1.19 3.54
N THR A 426 -7.57 -1.32 2.71
CA THR A 426 -7.66 -1.17 1.24
C THR A 426 -7.53 -2.50 0.49
N THR A 427 -7.64 -3.63 1.22
CA THR A 427 -7.49 -4.99 0.68
C THR A 427 -6.08 -5.26 0.14
N VAL A 428 -5.17 -5.65 1.05
CA VAL A 428 -3.85 -6.24 0.75
C VAL A 428 -2.82 -5.29 0.13
N SER A 429 -3.08 -4.75 -1.07
CA SER A 429 -2.22 -3.77 -1.74
C SER A 429 -3.10 -2.92 -2.65
N CYS A 430 -2.85 -1.61 -2.68
CA CYS A 430 -3.61 -0.64 -3.46
C CYS A 430 -2.71 0.19 -4.40
N THR A 431 -1.38 0.03 -4.33
CA THR A 431 -0.42 0.61 -5.28
C THR A 431 0.72 -0.35 -5.62
N GLU A 432 1.34 -0.14 -6.78
CA GLU A 432 2.55 -0.86 -7.21
C GLU A 432 3.56 0.07 -7.91
N HIS A 433 4.83 -0.11 -7.57
CA HIS A 433 5.99 0.36 -8.31
C HIS A 433 6.90 -0.80 -8.71
N ARG A 434 7.18 -0.93 -10.01
CA ARG A 434 8.16 -1.90 -10.51
C ARG A 434 9.56 -1.29 -10.46
N VAL A 435 10.47 -1.97 -9.76
CA VAL A 435 11.85 -1.50 -9.58
C VAL A 435 12.69 -1.91 -10.78
N ALA A 436 13.11 -0.95 -11.62
CA ALA A 436 13.89 -1.27 -12.81
C ALA A 436 15.31 -1.74 -12.45
N PRO A 437 15.95 -2.59 -13.27
CA PRO A 437 17.36 -2.95 -13.11
C PRO A 437 18.25 -1.71 -13.09
N GLY A 438 19.04 -1.57 -12.03
CA GLY A 438 19.96 -0.43 -11.85
C GLY A 438 19.35 0.81 -11.20
N ASP A 439 18.05 0.82 -10.88
CA ASP A 439 17.47 1.94 -10.15
C ASP A 439 18.06 2.05 -8.73
N GLU A 440 18.69 3.19 -8.45
CA GLU A 440 19.23 3.53 -7.13
C GLU A 440 18.76 4.95 -6.73
N PRO A 441 17.49 5.12 -6.30
CA PRO A 441 17.01 6.41 -5.81
C PRO A 441 17.78 6.82 -4.55
N ALA A 442 17.95 8.13 -4.36
CA ALA A 442 18.61 8.68 -3.16
C ALA A 442 17.85 8.40 -1.84
N GLY A 443 16.58 8.02 -1.92
CA GLY A 443 15.72 7.67 -0.79
C GLY A 443 15.03 6.32 -0.96
N ALA A 444 13.84 6.18 -0.38
CA ALA A 444 13.01 5.01 -0.60
C ALA A 444 12.45 4.99 -2.04
N PHE A 445 12.24 3.79 -2.58
CA PHE A 445 11.47 3.63 -3.80
C PHE A 445 10.04 4.15 -3.60
N PRO A 446 9.42 4.75 -4.62
CA PRO A 446 8.03 5.18 -4.52
C PRO A 446 7.11 3.97 -4.37
N ILE A 447 5.94 4.18 -3.76
CA ILE A 447 4.86 3.18 -3.68
C ILE A 447 4.16 2.97 -5.04
N GLY A 448 4.38 3.88 -5.99
CA GLY A 448 4.00 3.73 -7.39
C GLY A 448 2.61 4.25 -7.72
N ARG A 449 1.90 3.51 -8.58
CA ARG A 449 0.61 3.90 -9.15
C ARG A 449 -0.54 3.08 -8.55
N PRO A 450 -1.77 3.61 -8.52
CA PRO A 450 -2.93 2.85 -8.09
C PRO A 450 -3.12 1.57 -8.91
N LEU A 451 -3.66 0.53 -8.26
CA LEU A 451 -4.12 -0.67 -8.95
C LEU A 451 -5.42 -0.41 -9.71
N ALA A 452 -5.88 -1.42 -10.46
CA ALA A 452 -7.20 -1.38 -11.08
C ALA A 452 -8.29 -1.07 -10.03
N ASN A 453 -9.26 -0.24 -10.40
CA ASN A 453 -10.39 0.20 -9.58
C ASN A 453 -10.01 0.94 -8.27
N VAL A 454 -8.75 1.34 -8.10
CA VAL A 454 -8.26 2.14 -6.96
C VAL A 454 -8.02 3.59 -7.37
N ARG A 455 -8.35 4.52 -6.47
CA ARG A 455 -8.01 5.95 -6.62
C ARG A 455 -7.22 6.41 -5.40
N LEU A 456 -6.20 7.22 -5.64
CA LEU A 456 -5.33 7.80 -4.62
C LEU A 456 -5.43 9.32 -4.68
N TYR A 457 -5.52 9.93 -3.51
CA TYR A 457 -5.54 11.39 -3.39
C TYR A 457 -4.57 11.80 -2.31
N VAL A 458 -3.62 12.68 -2.62
CA VAL A 458 -2.76 13.28 -1.61
C VAL A 458 -3.39 14.61 -1.21
N LEU A 459 -3.91 14.68 0.01
CA LEU A 459 -4.72 15.79 0.50
C LEU A 459 -3.98 16.61 1.56
N GLY A 460 -4.19 17.91 1.51
CA GLY A 460 -3.71 18.86 2.51
C GLY A 460 -4.77 19.12 3.57
N ARG A 461 -4.53 20.17 4.37
CA ARG A 461 -5.55 20.67 5.31
C ARG A 461 -6.82 21.06 4.54
N GLY A 462 -7.97 20.63 5.05
CA GLY A 462 -9.27 20.92 4.43
C GLY A 462 -9.68 19.96 3.29
N LEU A 463 -9.05 18.78 3.19
CA LEU A 463 -9.39 17.73 2.21
C LEU A 463 -9.28 18.20 0.75
N ARG A 464 -8.27 19.03 0.47
CA ARG A 464 -7.96 19.54 -0.87
C ARG A 464 -6.71 18.87 -1.43
N PRO A 465 -6.64 18.56 -2.73
CA PRO A 465 -5.43 17.99 -3.32
C PRO A 465 -4.25 18.94 -3.14
N VAL A 466 -3.11 18.39 -2.76
CA VAL A 466 -1.85 19.16 -2.72
C VAL A 466 -1.20 19.18 -4.09
N PRO A 467 -0.39 20.21 -4.40
CA PRO A 467 0.41 20.20 -5.63
C PRO A 467 1.46 19.09 -5.64
N VAL A 468 1.85 18.67 -6.84
CA VAL A 468 2.94 17.70 -7.03
C VAL A 468 4.21 18.22 -6.35
N GLY A 469 4.86 17.34 -5.57
CA GLY A 469 6.05 17.65 -4.79
C GLY A 469 5.77 18.19 -3.38
N VAL A 470 4.52 18.52 -3.05
CA VAL A 470 4.12 18.95 -1.70
C VAL A 470 3.64 17.74 -0.90
N PRO A 471 4.11 17.51 0.33
CA PRO A 471 3.62 16.42 1.16
C PRO A 471 2.17 16.67 1.62
N GLY A 472 1.39 15.59 1.70
CA GLY A 472 0.03 15.57 2.24
C GLY A 472 -0.31 14.21 2.84
N GLU A 473 -1.55 14.06 3.26
CA GLU A 473 -2.13 12.80 3.74
C GLU A 473 -2.69 12.01 2.55
N LEU A 474 -2.33 10.73 2.44
CA LEU A 474 -2.77 9.83 1.36
C LEU A 474 -4.16 9.26 1.64
#